data_AF-A0A6A9QEN6-F1
#
_entry.id   AF-A0A6A9QEN6-F1
#
_cell.length_a   1.000
_cell.length_b   1.000
_cell.length_c   1.000
_cell.angle_alpha   90.00
_cell.angle_beta   90.00
_cell.angle_gamma   90.00
#
_symmetry.space_group_name_H-M   'P 1'
#
loop_
_entity.id
_entity.type
_entity.pdbx_description
1 polymer ?
#
loop_
_entity_poly.entity_id
_entity_poly.type
_entity_poly.pdbx_seq_one_letter_code
_entity_poly.pdbx_strand_id
1 'polypeptide(L)'
;MKVLLVAFGDINDPKNGYLIRVSTIYKCLSKEHEATVIQFVNSKASNNKEFINVEIGKNYFSYAVKIIFKSLFSIKLIKSHDKVVVEGSIFLPFIITAKLLRKNVIYDTHGSIVEVSKGLKGIKNFIFRRVIGGLLDSLSTKLSDVVIAVSEDDAQIFRKYTRNKRKVMVVRHSIDIENIPFYEVPNERVRRAIFVGNLHSIQNYEAVKIILKVAERVKDVEFIIVGDGKELFANYPPNVKFVGEVPSLNEYYKEADICFIPLTTGTGIKTKVLECMAYGRPIITTKKGVEGIINYQQLDGVYVVLDANNIDDYISLLTQIRLKRSYENLREYVIENYSTESLCKNLLRIIPQKW
;
A
#
# COMPACT_ATOMS: atom_id res chain seq x y z
N MET A 1 11.97 22.32 -12.74
CA MET A 1 10.52 22.55 -12.58
C MET A 1 10.21 22.57 -11.10
N LYS A 2 9.29 23.41 -10.65
CA LYS A 2 8.81 23.48 -9.26
C LYS A 2 7.54 22.67 -9.10
N VAL A 3 7.55 21.69 -8.19
CA VAL A 3 6.40 20.80 -7.93
C VAL A 3 5.92 21.00 -6.50
N LEU A 4 4.62 21.26 -6.34
CA LEU A 4 3.97 21.31 -5.03
C LEU A 4 3.26 20.00 -4.76
N LEU A 5 3.68 19.25 -3.74
CA LEU A 5 3.01 18.04 -3.26
C LEU A 5 2.12 18.38 -2.06
N VAL A 6 0.89 17.89 -2.05
CA VAL A 6 -0.06 18.08 -0.94
C VAL A 6 -0.50 16.73 -0.42
N ALA A 7 -0.22 16.45 0.86
CA ALA A 7 -0.45 15.13 1.44
C ALA A 7 -0.86 15.17 2.92
N PHE A 8 -1.34 14.04 3.41
CA PHE A 8 -1.66 13.84 4.82
C PHE A 8 -0.50 13.13 5.55
N GLY A 9 -0.31 13.42 6.84
CA GLY A 9 0.69 12.80 7.71
C GLY A 9 2.13 13.23 7.44
N ASP A 10 3.05 12.77 8.29
CA ASP A 10 4.47 13.14 8.21
C ASP A 10 5.20 12.18 7.26
N ILE A 11 5.66 12.70 6.12
CA ILE A 11 6.31 11.87 5.11
C ILE A 11 7.79 11.61 5.41
N ASN A 12 8.35 12.30 6.40
CA ASN A 12 9.72 12.09 6.88
C ASN A 12 9.83 10.87 7.80
N ASP A 13 8.73 10.48 8.46
CA ASP A 13 8.63 9.30 9.33
C ASP A 13 7.43 8.43 8.89
N PRO A 14 7.52 7.76 7.72
CA PRO A 14 6.38 7.06 7.13
C PRO A 14 6.04 5.76 7.88
N LYS A 15 4.93 5.77 8.63
CA LYS A 15 4.51 4.63 9.48
C LYS A 15 3.52 3.64 8.85
N ASN A 16 3.11 3.86 7.61
CA ASN A 16 2.15 2.99 6.91
C ASN A 16 2.33 3.07 5.39
N GLY A 17 1.70 2.14 4.66
CA GLY A 17 1.83 2.06 3.20
C GLY A 17 1.44 3.34 2.44
N TYR A 18 0.46 4.11 2.93
CA TYR A 18 0.13 5.41 2.32
C TYR A 18 1.31 6.38 2.46
N LEU A 19 1.85 6.57 3.67
CA LEU A 19 2.98 7.48 3.89
C LEU A 19 4.26 7.02 3.19
N ILE A 20 4.49 5.70 3.13
CA ILE A 20 5.60 5.13 2.37
C ILE A 20 5.48 5.54 0.90
N ARG A 21 4.29 5.41 0.30
CA ARG A 21 4.06 5.83 -1.09
C ARG A 21 4.33 7.30 -1.30
N VAL A 22 3.74 8.17 -0.47
CA VAL A 22 3.90 9.62 -0.60
C VAL A 22 5.37 10.03 -0.43
N SER A 23 6.05 9.46 0.57
CA SER A 23 7.49 9.67 0.79
C SER A 23 8.31 9.24 -0.42
N THR A 24 8.01 8.09 -1.02
CA THR A 24 8.65 7.61 -2.24
C THR A 24 8.39 8.54 -3.43
N ILE A 25 7.15 8.98 -3.64
CA ILE A 25 6.80 9.94 -4.70
C ILE A 25 7.59 11.23 -4.53
N TYR A 26 7.63 11.80 -3.32
CA TYR A 26 8.42 12.98 -3.01
C TYR A 26 9.90 12.75 -3.35
N LYS A 27 10.51 11.65 -2.87
CA LYS A 27 11.92 11.31 -3.18
C LYS A 27 12.18 11.20 -4.68
N CYS A 28 11.27 10.58 -5.43
CA CYS A 28 11.37 10.50 -6.90
C CYS A 28 11.32 11.89 -7.55
N LEU A 29 10.39 12.75 -7.12
CA LEU A 29 10.25 14.11 -7.65
C LEU A 29 11.47 14.97 -7.32
N SER A 30 11.94 14.92 -6.07
CA SER A 30 13.09 15.72 -5.60
C SER A 30 14.41 15.37 -6.29
N LYS A 31 14.54 14.19 -6.89
CA LYS A 31 15.72 13.82 -7.69
C LYS A 31 15.84 14.64 -8.98
N GLU A 32 14.73 15.07 -9.56
CA GLU A 32 14.73 15.78 -10.87
C GLU A 32 14.12 17.19 -10.81
N HIS A 33 13.44 17.55 -9.72
CA HIS A 33 12.63 18.76 -9.61
C HIS A 33 12.79 19.42 -8.24
N GLU A 34 12.53 20.72 -8.18
CA GLU A 34 12.43 21.46 -6.91
C GLU A 34 11.05 21.16 -6.30
N ALA A 35 11.00 20.24 -5.34
CA ALA A 35 9.75 19.78 -4.72
C ALA A 35 9.52 20.45 -3.35
N THR A 36 8.35 21.07 -3.19
CA THR A 36 7.86 21.57 -1.90
C THR A 36 6.66 20.74 -1.46
N VAL A 37 6.56 20.43 -0.18
CA VAL A 37 5.47 19.61 0.39
C VAL A 37 4.65 20.44 1.35
N ILE A 38 3.32 20.42 1.21
CA ILE A 38 2.39 20.77 2.27
C ILE A 38 1.90 19.47 2.89
N GLN A 39 2.28 19.22 4.14
CA GLN A 39 1.86 18.02 4.85
C GLN A 39 0.96 18.35 6.04
N PHE A 40 -0.16 17.65 6.14
CA PHE A 40 -1.15 17.83 7.20
C PHE A 40 -0.90 16.81 8.31
N VAL A 41 -0.29 17.24 9.42
CA VAL A 41 0.25 16.37 10.49
C VAL A 41 -0.57 16.45 11.78
N ASN A 42 -0.71 15.32 12.50
CA ASN A 42 -1.46 15.25 13.77
C ASN A 42 -0.68 15.80 14.98
N SER A 43 0.62 16.04 14.83
CA SER A 43 1.53 16.55 15.87
C SER A 43 2.61 17.43 15.25
N LYS A 44 3.32 18.20 16.08
CA LYS A 44 4.47 19.00 15.64
C LYS A 44 5.48 18.12 14.89
N ALA A 45 5.68 18.43 13.62
CA ALA A 45 6.80 17.94 12.81
C ALA A 45 7.79 19.09 12.61
N SER A 46 9.06 18.77 12.33
CA SER A 46 10.08 19.79 12.09
C SER A 46 9.77 20.56 10.80
N ASN A 47 9.79 21.89 10.88
CA ASN A 47 9.67 22.74 9.70
C ASN A 47 11.04 22.88 9.04
N ASN A 48 11.11 22.65 7.73
CA ASN A 48 12.24 23.02 6.89
C ASN A 48 11.71 23.69 5.61
N LYS A 49 12.56 24.35 4.82
CA LYS A 49 12.15 25.09 3.60
C LYS A 49 11.32 24.24 2.62
N GLU A 50 11.57 22.94 2.57
CA GLU A 50 10.89 21.98 1.69
C GLU A 50 9.57 21.45 2.26
N PHE A 51 9.35 21.57 3.58
CA PHE A 51 8.22 20.98 4.29
C PHE A 51 7.40 22.04 5.05
N ILE A 52 6.18 22.26 4.58
CA ILE A 52 5.21 23.16 5.19
C ILE A 52 4.23 22.31 5.99
N ASN A 53 4.45 22.23 7.31
CA ASN A 53 3.57 21.50 8.21
C ASN A 53 2.29 22.28 8.51
N VAL A 54 1.16 21.60 8.39
CA VAL A 54 -0.15 22.11 8.79
C VAL A 54 -0.68 21.20 9.89
N GLU A 55 -0.60 21.66 11.12
CA GLU A 55 -1.13 20.90 12.25
C GLU A 55 -2.64 20.78 12.14
N ILE A 56 -3.11 19.54 12.11
CA ILE A 56 -4.52 19.17 12.18
C ILE A 56 -4.73 18.55 13.56
N GLY A 57 -5.84 18.93 14.23
CA GLY A 57 -6.13 18.41 15.58
C GLY A 57 -6.56 16.95 15.52
N LYS A 58 -7.42 16.49 16.44
CA LYS A 58 -8.03 15.14 16.34
C LYS A 58 -9.42 15.11 15.67
N ASN A 59 -9.98 16.27 15.32
CA ASN A 59 -11.37 16.38 14.88
C ASN A 59 -11.47 16.47 13.34
N TYR A 60 -12.17 15.52 12.71
CA TYR A 60 -12.32 15.44 11.25
C TYR A 60 -12.96 16.70 10.62
N PHE A 61 -13.94 17.33 11.27
CA PHE A 61 -14.54 18.57 10.74
C PHE A 61 -13.50 19.71 10.69
N SER A 62 -12.63 19.77 11.69
CA SER A 62 -11.52 20.73 11.69
C SER A 62 -10.55 20.49 10.52
N TYR A 63 -10.47 19.27 9.98
CA TYR A 63 -9.57 18.95 8.87
C TYR A 63 -10.07 19.58 7.58
N ALA A 64 -11.34 19.36 7.23
CA ALA A 64 -11.94 19.89 6.01
C ALA A 64 -11.82 21.42 5.95
N VAL A 65 -12.13 22.09 7.07
CA VAL A 65 -12.00 23.55 7.19
C VAL A 65 -10.55 23.99 7.02
N LYS A 66 -9.59 23.36 7.70
CA LYS A 66 -8.16 23.67 7.57
C LYS A 66 -7.64 23.45 6.16
N ILE A 67 -8.07 22.39 5.47
CA ILE A 67 -7.69 22.11 4.08
C ILE A 67 -8.20 23.21 3.16
N ILE A 68 -9.46 23.62 3.30
CA ILE A 68 -10.04 24.71 2.50
C ILE A 68 -9.26 26.02 2.74
N PHE A 69 -9.11 26.44 3.99
CA PHE A 69 -8.37 27.67 4.29
C PHE A 69 -6.93 27.60 3.79
N LYS A 70 -6.22 26.49 4.03
CA LYS A 70 -4.84 26.36 3.57
C LYS A 70 -4.74 26.41 2.05
N SER A 71 -5.68 25.83 1.31
CA SER A 71 -5.70 25.91 -0.16
C SER A 71 -5.78 27.37 -0.65
N LEU A 72 -6.65 28.19 -0.03
CA LEU A 72 -6.82 29.61 -0.35
C LEU A 72 -5.60 30.46 0.05
N PHE A 73 -5.03 30.23 1.24
CA PHE A 73 -3.85 30.97 1.70
C PHE A 73 -2.56 30.57 0.97
N SER A 74 -2.57 29.43 0.29
CA SER A 74 -1.43 28.95 -0.48
C SER A 74 -1.43 29.45 -1.94
N ILE A 75 -2.29 30.39 -2.33
CA ILE A 75 -2.36 30.92 -3.71
C ILE A 75 -1.00 31.38 -4.25
N LYS A 76 -0.23 32.16 -3.47
CA LYS A 76 1.11 32.63 -3.90
C LYS A 76 2.06 31.46 -4.14
N LEU A 77 2.03 30.46 -3.25
CA LEU A 77 2.82 29.25 -3.36
C LEU A 77 2.40 28.41 -4.57
N ILE A 78 1.11 28.15 -4.75
CA ILE A 78 0.59 27.41 -5.90
C ILE A 78 0.96 28.12 -7.21
N LYS A 79 0.88 29.46 -7.25
CA LYS A 79 1.30 30.26 -8.41
C LYS A 79 2.78 30.12 -8.73
N SER A 80 3.65 29.99 -7.72
CA SER A 80 5.10 29.83 -7.89
C SER A 80 5.53 28.43 -8.31
N HIS A 81 4.63 27.45 -8.35
CA HIS A 81 4.92 26.09 -8.77
C HIS A 81 4.33 25.83 -10.16
N ASP A 82 5.01 24.99 -10.94
CA ASP A 82 4.58 24.64 -12.30
C ASP A 82 3.48 23.57 -12.26
N LYS A 83 3.60 22.62 -11.32
CA LYS A 83 2.66 21.50 -11.14
C LYS A 83 2.25 21.33 -9.68
N VAL A 84 1.04 20.82 -9.48
CA VAL A 84 0.52 20.46 -8.17
C VAL A 84 0.15 18.98 -8.16
N VAL A 85 0.77 18.21 -7.26
CA VAL A 85 0.47 16.81 -7.00
C VAL A 85 -0.36 16.74 -5.72
N VAL A 86 -1.51 16.06 -5.78
CA VAL A 86 -2.48 15.99 -4.69
C VAL A 86 -2.75 14.54 -4.34
N GLU A 87 -2.49 14.18 -3.08
CA GLU A 87 -2.57 12.81 -2.58
C GLU A 87 -3.92 12.54 -1.88
N GLY A 88 -4.89 12.01 -2.62
CA GLY A 88 -6.23 11.67 -2.13
C GLY A 88 -7.29 12.77 -2.38
N SER A 89 -8.55 12.34 -2.59
CA SER A 89 -9.64 13.26 -2.99
C SER A 89 -10.13 14.20 -1.89
N ILE A 90 -9.69 14.00 -0.64
CA ILE A 90 -9.96 14.92 0.48
C ILE A 90 -9.36 16.31 0.23
N PHE A 91 -8.32 16.40 -0.58
CA PHE A 91 -7.65 17.65 -0.97
C PHE A 91 -8.22 18.27 -2.24
N LEU A 92 -9.46 17.93 -2.64
CA LEU A 92 -10.19 18.60 -3.73
C LEU A 92 -10.11 20.14 -3.69
N PRO A 93 -10.13 20.84 -2.53
CA PRO A 93 -9.93 22.30 -2.49
C PRO A 93 -8.60 22.78 -3.12
N PHE A 94 -7.51 22.00 -2.97
CA PHE A 94 -6.23 22.31 -3.63
C PHE A 94 -6.31 22.07 -5.14
N ILE A 95 -6.99 21.01 -5.59
CA ILE A 95 -7.23 20.76 -7.02
C ILE A 95 -7.99 21.95 -7.62
N ILE A 96 -9.11 22.36 -7.00
CA ILE A 96 -9.92 23.50 -7.48
C ILE A 96 -9.07 24.77 -7.54
N THR A 97 -8.36 25.10 -6.46
CA THR A 97 -7.52 26.30 -6.38
C THR A 97 -6.44 26.29 -7.46
N ALA A 98 -5.76 25.17 -7.66
CA ALA A 98 -4.73 25.02 -8.69
C ALA A 98 -5.31 25.17 -10.11
N LYS A 99 -6.47 24.58 -10.40
CA LYS A 99 -7.14 24.74 -11.71
C LYS A 99 -7.61 26.17 -11.97
N LEU A 100 -8.14 26.87 -10.96
CA LEU A 100 -8.48 28.30 -11.07
C LEU A 100 -7.23 29.16 -11.38
N LEU A 101 -6.06 28.73 -10.90
CA LEU A 101 -4.77 29.34 -11.19
C LEU A 101 -4.10 28.83 -12.47
N ARG A 102 -4.82 28.06 -13.30
CA ARG A 102 -4.35 27.45 -14.56
C ARG A 102 -3.08 26.60 -14.38
N LYS A 103 -2.97 25.91 -13.25
CA LYS A 103 -1.89 24.95 -13.01
C LYS A 103 -2.27 23.55 -13.48
N ASN A 104 -1.23 22.78 -13.82
CA ASN A 104 -1.35 21.36 -14.12
C ASN A 104 -1.44 20.57 -12.81
N VAL A 105 -2.48 19.74 -12.70
CA VAL A 105 -2.80 18.99 -11.49
C VAL A 105 -2.71 17.50 -11.76
N ILE A 106 -1.94 16.83 -10.91
CA ILE A 106 -1.82 15.39 -10.84
C ILE A 106 -2.51 14.94 -9.56
N TYR A 107 -3.48 14.03 -9.68
CA TYR A 107 -4.22 13.48 -8.55
C TYR A 107 -3.80 12.03 -8.33
N ASP A 108 -3.06 11.74 -7.26
CA ASP A 108 -2.83 10.37 -6.79
C ASP A 108 -3.99 9.92 -5.92
N THR A 109 -4.63 8.82 -6.33
CA THR A 109 -5.89 8.36 -5.76
C THR A 109 -5.74 7.65 -4.42
N HIS A 110 -4.66 6.89 -4.20
CA HIS A 110 -4.46 5.98 -3.05
C HIS A 110 -5.56 4.91 -2.86
N GLY A 111 -6.31 4.62 -3.92
CA GLY A 111 -7.47 3.74 -3.90
C GLY A 111 -8.79 4.49 -3.70
N SER A 112 -9.90 3.93 -4.19
CA SER A 112 -11.20 4.60 -4.08
C SER A 112 -11.70 4.61 -2.62
N ILE A 113 -12.14 5.78 -2.16
CA ILE A 113 -12.76 5.94 -0.82
C ILE A 113 -13.95 4.99 -0.67
N VAL A 114 -14.70 4.80 -1.76
CA VAL A 114 -15.88 3.93 -1.78
C VAL A 114 -15.49 2.47 -1.55
N GLU A 115 -14.48 1.96 -2.25
CA GLU A 115 -14.04 0.57 -2.11
C GLU A 115 -13.43 0.30 -0.74
N VAL A 116 -12.59 1.21 -0.25
CA VAL A 116 -12.03 1.13 1.10
C VAL A 116 -13.15 1.13 2.16
N SER A 117 -14.22 1.90 1.94
CA SER A 117 -15.35 1.97 2.88
C SER A 117 -16.18 0.70 2.97
N LYS A 118 -16.19 -0.16 1.93
CA LYS A 118 -16.91 -1.44 1.95
C LYS A 118 -16.38 -2.43 3.00
N GLY A 119 -15.11 -2.30 3.38
CA GLY A 119 -14.48 -3.14 4.41
C GLY A 119 -14.70 -2.67 5.85
N LEU A 120 -15.33 -1.50 6.06
CA LEU A 120 -15.53 -0.93 7.40
C LEU A 120 -16.91 -1.29 7.96
N LYS A 121 -16.98 -1.73 9.22
CA LYS A 121 -18.24 -1.97 9.93
C LYS A 121 -18.83 -0.64 10.43
N GLY A 122 -20.11 -0.37 10.16
CA GLY A 122 -20.88 0.76 10.73
C GLY A 122 -21.67 1.61 9.71
N ILE A 123 -22.99 1.70 9.88
CA ILE A 123 -23.95 2.29 8.92
C ILE A 123 -23.71 3.79 8.65
N LYS A 124 -23.42 4.60 9.67
CA LYS A 124 -23.17 6.05 9.51
C LYS A 124 -21.89 6.36 8.72
N ASN A 125 -20.82 5.59 8.95
CA ASN A 125 -19.56 5.72 8.22
C ASN A 125 -19.69 5.23 6.78
N PHE A 126 -20.55 4.23 6.55
CA PHE A 126 -20.80 3.64 5.24
C PHE A 126 -21.50 4.60 4.26
N ILE A 127 -22.60 5.24 4.66
CA ILE A 127 -23.38 6.12 3.76
C ILE A 127 -22.60 7.42 3.46
N PHE A 128 -22.05 8.07 4.49
CA PHE A 128 -21.33 9.33 4.34
C PHE A 128 -20.09 9.15 3.44
N ARG A 129 -19.27 8.12 3.69
CA ARG A 129 -18.07 7.86 2.88
C ARG A 129 -18.39 7.38 1.47
N ARG A 130 -19.49 6.66 1.26
CA ARG A 130 -19.86 6.18 -0.07
C ARG A 130 -20.37 7.29 -0.98
N VAL A 131 -21.24 8.15 -0.48
CA VAL A 131 -21.83 9.24 -1.29
C VAL A 131 -20.83 10.40 -1.44
N ILE A 132 -20.28 10.90 -0.34
CA ILE A 132 -19.36 12.05 -0.39
C ILE A 132 -18.01 11.61 -0.95
N GLY A 133 -17.49 10.45 -0.55
CA GLY A 133 -16.24 9.93 -1.11
C GLY A 133 -16.33 9.69 -2.61
N GLY A 134 -17.43 9.10 -3.10
CA GLY A 134 -17.65 8.93 -4.54
C GLY A 134 -17.73 10.27 -5.29
N LEU A 135 -18.38 11.28 -4.71
CA LEU A 135 -18.43 12.63 -5.28
C LEU A 135 -17.04 13.29 -5.32
N LEU A 136 -16.27 13.20 -4.23
CA LEU A 136 -14.91 13.73 -4.14
C LEU A 136 -13.98 13.05 -5.15
N ASP A 137 -14.01 11.71 -5.25
CA ASP A 137 -13.26 10.94 -6.24
C ASP A 137 -13.64 11.36 -7.67
N SER A 138 -14.94 11.48 -7.96
CA SER A 138 -15.44 11.91 -9.27
C SER A 138 -14.98 13.33 -9.64
N LEU A 139 -15.14 14.31 -8.74
CA LEU A 139 -14.76 15.69 -9.00
C LEU A 139 -13.23 15.83 -9.15
N SER A 140 -12.47 15.19 -8.26
CA SER A 140 -11.00 15.18 -8.33
C SER A 140 -10.52 14.58 -9.64
N THR A 141 -11.13 13.46 -10.07
CA THR A 141 -10.82 12.85 -11.38
C THR A 141 -11.15 13.80 -12.53
N LYS A 142 -12.32 14.43 -12.53
CA LYS A 142 -12.76 15.29 -13.64
C LYS A 142 -11.87 16.52 -13.79
N LEU A 143 -11.50 17.17 -12.70
CA LEU A 143 -10.75 18.43 -12.68
C LEU A 143 -9.25 18.27 -12.94
N SER A 144 -8.66 17.14 -12.54
CA SER A 144 -7.22 16.91 -12.71
C SER A 144 -6.83 16.59 -14.15
N ASP A 145 -5.62 17.00 -14.54
CA ASP A 145 -5.03 16.74 -15.85
C ASP A 145 -4.53 15.30 -15.93
N VAL A 146 -4.06 14.77 -14.80
CA VAL A 146 -3.65 13.38 -14.62
C VAL A 146 -4.30 12.79 -13.39
N VAL A 147 -4.67 11.52 -13.48
CA VAL A 147 -5.07 10.71 -12.34
C VAL A 147 -4.17 9.48 -12.26
N ILE A 148 -3.55 9.29 -11.11
CA ILE A 148 -2.67 8.16 -10.83
C ILE A 148 -3.41 7.18 -9.92
N ALA A 149 -3.59 5.96 -10.41
CA ALA A 149 -4.14 4.84 -9.67
C ALA A 149 -3.04 3.86 -9.25
N VAL A 150 -3.22 3.22 -8.09
CA VAL A 150 -2.24 2.28 -7.53
C VAL A 150 -2.33 0.87 -8.15
N SER A 151 -3.42 0.57 -8.84
CA SER A 151 -3.66 -0.70 -9.54
C SER A 151 -4.52 -0.47 -10.78
N GLU A 152 -4.58 -1.47 -11.67
CA GLU A 152 -5.45 -1.42 -12.85
C GLU A 152 -6.93 -1.54 -12.46
N ASP A 153 -7.25 -2.33 -11.43
CA ASP A 153 -8.62 -2.42 -10.87
C ASP A 153 -9.08 -1.05 -10.34
N ASP A 154 -8.20 -0.34 -9.61
CA ASP A 154 -8.48 1.03 -9.18
C ASP A 154 -8.64 1.96 -10.39
N ALA A 155 -7.75 1.88 -11.37
CA ALA A 155 -7.82 2.71 -12.58
C ALA A 155 -9.16 2.56 -13.30
N GLN A 156 -9.72 1.35 -13.38
CA GLN A 156 -11.03 1.10 -13.97
C GLN A 156 -12.16 1.84 -13.23
N ILE A 157 -12.07 1.99 -11.91
CA ILE A 157 -13.04 2.77 -11.13
C ILE A 157 -12.97 4.24 -11.56
N PHE A 158 -11.78 4.84 -11.54
CA PHE A 158 -11.59 6.26 -11.84
C PHE A 158 -11.85 6.59 -13.32
N ARG A 159 -11.60 5.66 -14.25
CA ARG A 159 -11.96 5.80 -15.67
C ARG A 159 -13.47 5.93 -15.90
N LYS A 160 -14.33 5.48 -14.97
CA LYS A 160 -15.78 5.71 -15.04
C LYS A 160 -16.16 7.17 -14.78
N TYR A 161 -15.31 7.94 -14.08
CA TYR A 161 -15.58 9.33 -13.76
C TYR A 161 -15.16 10.33 -14.84
N THR A 162 -14.47 9.89 -15.91
CA THR A 162 -13.98 10.78 -16.96
C THR A 162 -14.18 10.21 -18.37
N ARG A 163 -14.39 11.09 -19.35
CA ARG A 163 -14.44 10.72 -20.78
C ARG A 163 -13.05 10.44 -21.35
N ASN A 164 -12.02 11.16 -20.87
CA ASN A 164 -10.64 10.94 -21.31
C ASN A 164 -9.99 9.85 -20.46
N LYS A 165 -10.21 8.58 -20.82
CA LYS A 165 -9.66 7.43 -20.09
C LYS A 165 -8.13 7.40 -20.05
N ARG A 166 -7.45 8.00 -21.04
CA ARG A 166 -5.98 8.03 -21.14
C ARG A 166 -5.31 8.83 -20.03
N LYS A 167 -6.04 9.77 -19.40
CA LYS A 167 -5.51 10.54 -18.28
C LYS A 167 -5.44 9.76 -16.97
N VAL A 168 -6.07 8.59 -16.91
CA VAL A 168 -6.03 7.70 -15.75
C VAL A 168 -4.96 6.64 -15.98
N MET A 169 -3.84 6.80 -15.30
CA MET A 169 -2.62 6.01 -15.46
C MET A 169 -2.36 5.20 -14.20
N VAL A 170 -1.63 4.10 -14.33
CA VAL A 170 -1.26 3.25 -13.19
C VAL A 170 0.18 3.54 -12.80
N VAL A 171 0.38 3.98 -11.57
CA VAL A 171 1.70 3.96 -10.90
C VAL A 171 1.54 3.11 -9.67
N ARG A 172 2.06 1.88 -9.75
CA ARG A 172 1.90 0.89 -8.69
C ARG A 172 2.56 1.33 -7.40
N HIS A 173 2.13 0.75 -6.29
CA HIS A 173 2.86 0.89 -5.03
C HIS A 173 4.24 0.21 -5.15
N SER A 174 5.19 0.65 -4.33
CA SER A 174 6.53 0.09 -4.32
C SER A 174 6.97 -0.30 -2.92
N ILE A 175 7.95 -1.18 -2.87
CA ILE A 175 8.72 -1.47 -1.66
C ILE A 175 10.17 -1.05 -1.88
N ASP A 176 10.85 -0.72 -0.80
CA ASP A 176 12.29 -0.43 -0.82
C ASP A 176 13.08 -1.75 -0.80
N ILE A 177 13.50 -2.19 -1.98
CA ILE A 177 14.19 -3.47 -2.18
C ILE A 177 15.68 -3.37 -1.85
N GLU A 178 16.27 -2.16 -1.88
CA GLU A 178 17.72 -1.97 -1.67
C GLU A 178 18.17 -2.52 -0.32
N ASN A 179 17.29 -2.42 0.69
CA ASN A 179 17.55 -2.87 2.06
C ASN A 179 17.01 -4.29 2.36
N ILE A 180 16.48 -4.99 1.35
CA ILE A 180 15.94 -6.35 1.51
C ILE A 180 16.96 -7.35 0.92
N PRO A 181 17.64 -8.18 1.74
CA PRO A 181 18.50 -9.23 1.22
C PRO A 181 17.68 -10.36 0.57
N PHE A 182 18.32 -11.11 -0.33
CA PHE A 182 17.77 -12.33 -0.90
C PHE A 182 18.33 -13.54 -0.16
N TYR A 183 17.50 -14.55 0.06
CA TYR A 183 17.93 -15.80 0.66
C TYR A 183 17.44 -17.01 -0.13
N GLU A 184 18.29 -18.03 -0.23
CA GLU A 184 17.87 -19.37 -0.64
C GLU A 184 16.91 -19.96 0.40
N VAL A 185 16.00 -20.83 -0.04
CA VAL A 185 15.07 -21.54 0.83
C VAL A 185 15.84 -22.63 1.59
N PRO A 186 15.75 -22.70 2.93
CA PRO A 186 16.58 -23.61 3.72
C PRO A 186 16.22 -25.10 3.53
N ASN A 187 14.94 -25.42 3.31
CA ASN A 187 14.46 -26.79 3.23
C ASN A 187 13.63 -27.06 1.96
N GLU A 188 13.73 -28.29 1.42
CA GLU A 188 12.89 -28.75 0.30
C GLU A 188 11.43 -29.04 0.69
N ARG A 189 11.16 -29.21 1.99
CA ARG A 189 9.81 -29.36 2.54
C ARG A 189 9.53 -28.17 3.43
N VAL A 190 8.27 -27.75 3.49
CA VAL A 190 7.86 -26.69 4.42
C VAL A 190 8.01 -27.22 5.85
N ARG A 191 8.89 -26.61 6.64
CA ARG A 191 9.00 -26.82 8.09
C ARG A 191 8.70 -25.56 8.87
N ARG A 192 8.97 -24.39 8.29
CA ARG A 192 8.69 -23.09 8.90
C ARG A 192 7.93 -22.18 7.95
N ALA A 193 6.71 -21.82 8.36
CA ALA A 193 5.83 -20.90 7.66
C ALA A 193 5.74 -19.57 8.42
N ILE A 194 6.02 -18.44 7.77
CA ILE A 194 6.00 -17.12 8.40
C ILE A 194 4.79 -16.28 7.96
N PHE A 195 4.21 -15.53 8.90
CA PHE A 195 3.29 -14.44 8.64
C PHE A 195 3.75 -13.17 9.38
N VAL A 196 3.79 -12.05 8.68
CA VAL A 196 4.19 -10.75 9.25
C VAL A 196 3.04 -9.76 9.16
N GLY A 197 2.69 -9.08 10.25
CA GLY A 197 1.81 -7.91 10.23
C GLY A 197 1.23 -7.54 11.60
N ASN A 198 0.77 -6.29 11.73
CA ASN A 198 0.06 -5.81 12.92
C ASN A 198 -1.31 -6.50 13.04
N LEU A 199 -1.51 -7.25 14.12
CA LEU A 199 -2.67 -8.13 14.32
C LEU A 199 -3.93 -7.39 14.78
N HIS A 200 -3.84 -6.12 15.17
CA HIS A 200 -5.01 -5.26 15.41
C HIS A 200 -5.74 -4.89 14.11
N SER A 201 -5.06 -5.00 12.96
CA SER A 201 -5.73 -4.85 11.68
C SER A 201 -6.65 -6.04 11.41
N ILE A 202 -7.92 -5.78 11.11
CA ILE A 202 -8.94 -6.80 10.86
C ILE A 202 -8.50 -7.82 9.78
N GLN A 203 -7.77 -7.38 8.75
CA GLN A 203 -7.32 -8.28 7.69
C GLN A 203 -6.27 -9.28 8.19
N ASN A 204 -5.37 -8.83 9.06
CA ASN A 204 -4.34 -9.67 9.65
C ASN A 204 -4.91 -10.58 10.73
N TYR A 205 -5.85 -10.06 11.53
CA TYR A 205 -6.57 -10.83 12.54
C TYR A 205 -7.28 -12.05 11.94
N GLU A 206 -8.05 -11.82 10.86
CA GLU A 206 -8.76 -12.91 10.17
C GLU A 206 -7.81 -13.90 9.49
N ALA A 207 -6.68 -13.43 8.95
CA ALA A 207 -5.65 -14.31 8.40
C ALA A 207 -5.04 -15.21 9.49
N VAL A 208 -4.66 -14.66 10.64
CA VAL A 208 -4.12 -15.47 11.76
C VAL A 208 -5.12 -16.52 12.22
N LYS A 209 -6.42 -16.22 12.26
CA LYS A 209 -7.44 -17.25 12.57
C LYS A 209 -7.40 -18.43 11.60
N ILE A 210 -7.13 -18.20 10.31
CA ILE A 210 -6.92 -19.29 9.34
C ILE A 210 -5.63 -20.04 9.65
N ILE A 211 -4.53 -19.32 9.95
CA ILE A 211 -3.25 -19.93 10.36
C ILE A 211 -3.45 -20.89 11.54
N LEU A 212 -4.17 -20.47 12.58
CA LEU A 212 -4.44 -21.29 13.76
C LEU A 212 -5.19 -22.59 13.41
N LYS A 213 -6.24 -22.50 12.58
CA LYS A 213 -7.00 -23.67 12.10
C LYS A 213 -6.15 -24.64 11.27
N VAL A 214 -5.22 -24.12 10.46
CA VAL A 214 -4.29 -24.95 9.68
C VAL A 214 -3.27 -25.61 10.61
N ALA A 215 -2.70 -24.86 11.56
CA ALA A 215 -1.75 -25.36 12.55
C ALA A 215 -2.34 -26.43 13.50
N GLU A 216 -3.67 -26.42 13.71
CA GLU A 216 -4.37 -27.49 14.41
C GLU A 216 -4.22 -28.85 13.71
N ARG A 217 -4.08 -28.86 12.39
CA ARG A 217 -4.08 -30.07 11.55
C ARG A 217 -2.72 -30.41 10.93
N VAL A 218 -1.79 -29.46 10.87
CA VAL A 218 -0.43 -29.63 10.33
C VAL A 218 0.57 -29.43 11.47
N LYS A 219 0.98 -30.52 12.13
CA LYS A 219 1.79 -30.47 13.37
C LYS A 219 3.30 -30.42 13.16
N ASP A 220 3.75 -30.79 11.95
CA ASP A 220 5.14 -30.83 11.53
C ASP A 220 5.65 -29.50 10.97
N VAL A 221 4.77 -28.51 10.81
CA VAL A 221 5.12 -27.15 10.40
C VAL A 221 5.05 -26.20 11.60
N GLU A 222 6.12 -25.46 11.83
CA GLU A 222 6.17 -24.34 12.76
C GLU A 222 5.63 -23.06 12.08
N PHE A 223 4.62 -22.45 12.67
CA PHE A 223 4.03 -21.19 12.20
C PHE A 223 4.54 -20.02 13.04
N ILE A 224 5.34 -19.15 12.41
CA ILE A 224 5.92 -17.98 13.04
C ILE A 224 5.10 -16.74 12.68
N ILE A 225 4.52 -16.09 13.69
CA ILE A 225 3.71 -14.88 13.54
C ILE A 225 4.46 -13.70 14.13
N VAL A 226 4.87 -12.76 13.28
CA VAL A 226 5.64 -11.56 13.66
C VAL A 226 4.76 -10.32 13.56
N GLY A 227 4.73 -9.51 14.63
CA GLY A 227 3.93 -8.30 14.74
C GLY A 227 3.16 -8.18 16.05
N ASP A 228 2.70 -6.97 16.34
CA ASP A 228 1.93 -6.63 17.55
C ASP A 228 0.52 -7.24 17.58
N GLY A 229 -0.04 -7.45 18.77
CA GLY A 229 -1.42 -7.90 18.98
C GLY A 229 -1.59 -9.39 19.29
N LYS A 230 -0.58 -10.04 19.89
CA LYS A 230 -0.64 -11.47 20.28
C LYS A 230 -1.77 -11.75 21.28
N GLU A 231 -2.08 -10.79 22.15
CA GLU A 231 -3.09 -10.86 23.21
C GLU A 231 -4.52 -10.96 22.68
N LEU A 232 -4.72 -10.73 21.37
CA LEU A 232 -6.00 -10.95 20.68
C LEU A 232 -6.30 -12.44 20.46
N PHE A 233 -5.34 -13.34 20.72
CA PHE A 233 -5.44 -14.78 20.51
C PHE A 233 -5.14 -15.53 21.80
N ALA A 234 -5.95 -16.54 22.09
CA ALA A 234 -5.78 -17.43 23.23
C ALA A 234 -5.84 -18.90 22.76
N ASN A 235 -5.21 -19.80 23.51
CA ASN A 235 -5.27 -21.26 23.29
C ASN A 235 -4.93 -21.68 21.85
N TYR A 236 -3.78 -21.25 21.34
CA TYR A 236 -3.30 -21.64 20.00
C TYR A 236 -2.45 -22.93 20.05
N PRO A 237 -2.34 -23.66 18.92
CA PRO A 237 -1.55 -24.88 18.84
C PRO A 237 -0.07 -24.70 19.24
N PRO A 238 0.59 -25.74 19.78
CA PRO A 238 1.97 -25.66 20.27
C PRO A 238 3.01 -25.37 19.17
N ASN A 239 2.66 -25.61 17.91
CA ASN A 239 3.48 -25.31 16.75
C ASN A 239 3.26 -23.88 16.19
N VAL A 240 2.57 -23.01 16.94
CA VAL A 240 2.40 -21.59 16.60
C VAL A 240 3.21 -20.73 17.58
N LYS A 241 4.05 -19.84 17.05
CA LYS A 241 4.86 -18.91 17.83
C LYS A 241 4.53 -17.47 17.46
N PHE A 242 3.95 -16.73 18.41
CA PHE A 242 3.83 -15.27 18.32
C PHE A 242 5.11 -14.61 18.82
N VAL A 243 5.78 -13.87 17.95
CA VAL A 243 7.07 -13.22 18.25
C VAL A 243 6.86 -11.82 18.85
N GLY A 244 5.82 -11.11 18.42
CA GLY A 244 5.64 -9.68 18.73
C GLY A 244 6.33 -8.78 17.71
N GLU A 245 6.42 -7.48 18.00
CA GLU A 245 7.20 -6.54 17.19
C GLU A 245 8.70 -6.81 17.34
N VAL A 246 9.44 -6.68 16.24
CA VAL A 246 10.87 -6.96 16.17
C VAL A 246 11.60 -5.80 15.49
N PRO A 247 12.86 -5.52 15.87
CA PRO A 247 13.64 -4.46 15.25
C PRO A 247 13.99 -4.76 13.79
N SER A 248 14.02 -6.04 13.39
CA SER A 248 14.30 -6.47 12.03
C SER A 248 13.55 -7.74 11.68
N LEU A 249 12.96 -7.78 10.49
CA LEU A 249 12.32 -8.97 9.93
C LEU A 249 13.31 -9.94 9.28
N ASN A 250 14.57 -9.50 9.13
CA ASN A 250 15.57 -10.17 8.31
C ASN A 250 15.83 -11.62 8.75
N GLU A 251 16.03 -11.84 10.06
CA GLU A 251 16.29 -13.18 10.61
C GLU A 251 15.10 -14.12 10.39
N TYR A 252 13.87 -13.62 10.53
CA TYR A 252 12.66 -14.41 10.37
C TYR A 252 12.42 -14.81 8.92
N TYR A 253 12.63 -13.88 7.97
CA TYR A 253 12.58 -14.23 6.57
C TYR A 253 13.73 -15.17 6.17
N LYS A 254 14.96 -14.93 6.65
CA LYS A 254 16.11 -15.81 6.37
C LYS A 254 15.83 -17.26 6.74
N GLU A 255 15.22 -17.51 7.90
CA GLU A 255 14.96 -18.86 8.37
C GLU A 255 13.62 -19.46 7.90
N ALA A 256 12.73 -18.66 7.31
CA ALA A 256 11.46 -19.17 6.80
C ALA A 256 11.65 -19.99 5.52
N ASP A 257 10.89 -21.08 5.39
CA ASP A 257 10.81 -21.83 4.14
C ASP A 257 9.79 -21.22 3.19
N ILE A 258 8.70 -20.70 3.74
CA ILE A 258 7.58 -20.14 2.99
C ILE A 258 6.89 -19.03 3.77
N CYS A 259 6.39 -18.02 3.07
CA CYS A 259 5.44 -17.09 3.65
C CYS A 259 4.01 -17.63 3.53
N PHE A 260 3.26 -17.63 4.62
CA PHE A 260 1.88 -18.12 4.66
C PHE A 260 0.93 -16.95 4.94
N ILE A 261 0.30 -16.44 3.90
CA ILE A 261 -0.44 -15.17 3.88
C ILE A 261 -1.91 -15.41 3.48
N PRO A 262 -2.74 -16.03 4.34
CA PRO A 262 -4.13 -16.37 4.02
C PRO A 262 -5.09 -15.18 4.19
N LEU A 263 -4.78 -14.03 3.57
CA LEU A 263 -5.62 -12.83 3.68
C LEU A 263 -6.97 -13.06 2.97
N THR A 264 -8.09 -12.72 3.60
CA THR A 264 -9.44 -12.83 3.00
C THR A 264 -10.05 -11.48 2.64
N THR A 265 -9.49 -10.40 3.18
CA THR A 265 -10.00 -9.03 3.06
C THR A 265 -8.86 -8.03 2.90
N GLY A 266 -9.20 -6.75 2.73
CA GLY A 266 -8.27 -5.65 2.46
C GLY A 266 -8.49 -5.05 1.08
N THR A 267 -7.69 -4.05 0.70
CA THR A 267 -7.70 -3.46 -0.65
C THR A 267 -6.26 -3.21 -1.10
N GLY A 268 -6.05 -2.95 -2.39
CA GLY A 268 -4.74 -2.62 -2.94
C GLY A 268 -3.71 -3.76 -2.91
N ILE A 269 -2.47 -3.44 -3.24
CA ILE A 269 -1.38 -4.41 -3.24
C ILE A 269 -0.93 -4.67 -1.80
N LYS A 270 -0.71 -5.94 -1.44
CA LYS A 270 -0.26 -6.34 -0.11
C LYS A 270 1.26 -6.29 -0.05
N THR A 271 1.83 -5.26 0.60
CA THR A 271 3.30 -5.09 0.69
C THR A 271 4.00 -6.33 1.26
N LYS A 272 3.40 -7.00 2.24
CA LYS A 272 3.93 -8.26 2.79
C LYS A 272 4.14 -9.37 1.75
N VAL A 273 3.33 -9.41 0.70
CA VAL A 273 3.50 -10.36 -0.39
C VAL A 273 4.73 -9.98 -1.23
N LEU A 274 4.86 -8.69 -1.56
CA LEU A 274 6.03 -8.19 -2.28
C LEU A 274 7.32 -8.34 -1.47
N GLU A 275 7.27 -8.09 -0.16
CA GLU A 275 8.41 -8.26 0.75
C GLU A 275 8.86 -9.72 0.76
N CYS A 276 7.94 -10.68 0.93
CA CYS A 276 8.26 -12.11 0.83
C CYS A 276 8.93 -12.48 -0.48
N MET A 277 8.36 -12.01 -1.60
CA MET A 277 8.92 -12.23 -2.93
C MET A 277 10.33 -11.62 -3.06
N ALA A 278 10.55 -10.42 -2.51
CA ALA A 278 11.86 -9.76 -2.51
C ALA A 278 12.90 -10.53 -1.68
N TYR A 279 12.52 -11.12 -0.54
CA TYR A 279 13.38 -12.00 0.25
C TYR A 279 13.69 -13.35 -0.42
N GLY A 280 13.09 -13.65 -1.58
CA GLY A 280 13.23 -14.96 -2.23
C GLY A 280 12.40 -16.05 -1.56
N ARG A 281 11.30 -15.68 -0.91
CA ARG A 281 10.44 -16.63 -0.21
C ARG A 281 9.22 -16.96 -1.06
N PRO A 282 8.97 -18.25 -1.34
CA PRO A 282 7.71 -18.65 -1.92
C PRO A 282 6.57 -18.28 -0.98
N ILE A 283 5.37 -18.18 -1.53
CA ILE A 283 4.18 -17.72 -0.82
C ILE A 283 3.02 -18.71 -1.02
N ILE A 284 2.36 -19.10 0.07
CA ILE A 284 0.99 -19.61 0.01
C ILE A 284 0.08 -18.46 0.43
N THR A 285 -0.86 -18.12 -0.45
CA THR A 285 -1.76 -16.99 -0.22
C THR A 285 -3.12 -17.25 -0.86
N THR A 286 -3.97 -16.25 -0.93
CA THR A 286 -5.31 -16.33 -1.52
C THR A 286 -5.41 -15.43 -2.74
N LYS A 287 -6.51 -15.54 -3.50
CA LYS A 287 -6.86 -14.55 -4.53
C LYS A 287 -6.79 -13.10 -4.03
N LYS A 288 -7.13 -12.88 -2.75
CA LYS A 288 -7.11 -11.56 -2.15
C LYS A 288 -5.70 -11.09 -1.76
N GLY A 289 -4.80 -12.02 -1.43
CA GLY A 289 -3.40 -11.72 -1.15
C GLY A 289 -2.63 -11.24 -2.38
N VAL A 290 -2.91 -11.82 -3.54
CA VAL A 290 -2.30 -11.44 -4.84
C VAL A 290 -3.05 -10.31 -5.58
N GLU A 291 -4.03 -9.67 -4.93
CA GLU A 291 -4.77 -8.54 -5.51
C GLU A 291 -3.82 -7.43 -5.97
N GLY A 292 -3.97 -7.00 -7.23
CA GLY A 292 -3.11 -5.96 -7.85
C GLY A 292 -1.71 -6.43 -8.27
N ILE A 293 -1.37 -7.71 -8.06
CA ILE A 293 -0.17 -8.34 -8.61
C ILE A 293 -0.51 -8.88 -9.99
N ILE A 294 0.20 -8.46 -11.03
CA ILE A 294 -0.10 -8.85 -12.42
C ILE A 294 0.67 -10.12 -12.81
N ASN A 295 0.07 -10.99 -13.63
CA ASN A 295 0.74 -12.20 -14.15
C ASN A 295 1.38 -13.09 -13.07
N TYR A 296 0.90 -13.03 -11.81
CA TYR A 296 1.46 -13.83 -10.71
C TYR A 296 1.38 -15.34 -10.98
N GLN A 297 0.45 -15.77 -11.84
CA GLN A 297 0.28 -17.17 -12.25
C GLN A 297 1.47 -17.71 -13.06
N GLN A 298 2.29 -16.82 -13.62
CA GLN A 298 3.51 -17.17 -14.36
C GLN A 298 4.73 -17.27 -13.43
N LEU A 299 4.58 -16.87 -12.16
CA LEU A 299 5.66 -16.88 -11.18
C LEU A 299 5.66 -18.21 -10.43
N ASP A 300 6.75 -18.95 -10.56
CA ASP A 300 7.02 -20.06 -9.69
C ASP A 300 7.20 -19.58 -8.24
N GLY A 301 6.69 -20.36 -7.28
CA GLY A 301 6.67 -20.01 -5.86
C GLY A 301 5.47 -19.18 -5.41
N VAL A 302 4.49 -18.90 -6.28
CA VAL A 302 3.21 -18.27 -5.89
C VAL A 302 2.08 -19.31 -5.89
N TYR A 303 1.71 -19.78 -4.70
CA TYR A 303 0.64 -20.76 -4.52
C TYR A 303 -0.63 -20.07 -4.02
N VAL A 304 -1.72 -20.16 -4.78
CA VAL A 304 -2.97 -19.43 -4.52
C VAL A 304 -4.11 -20.38 -4.17
N VAL A 305 -4.62 -20.26 -2.95
CA VAL A 305 -5.87 -20.89 -2.53
C VAL A 305 -7.06 -20.06 -3.03
N LEU A 306 -7.96 -20.71 -3.76
CA LEU A 306 -9.06 -20.01 -4.45
C LEU A 306 -10.22 -19.70 -3.49
N ASP A 307 -10.59 -20.64 -2.62
CA ASP A 307 -11.52 -20.41 -1.51
C ASP A 307 -10.72 -20.31 -0.21
N ALA A 308 -10.59 -19.08 0.29
CA ALA A 308 -9.81 -18.82 1.49
C ALA A 308 -10.36 -19.51 2.76
N ASN A 309 -11.60 -19.98 2.75
CA ASN A 309 -12.19 -20.73 3.86
C ASN A 309 -11.95 -22.24 3.77
N ASN A 310 -11.46 -22.73 2.62
CA ASN A 310 -11.14 -24.13 2.45
C ASN A 310 -9.79 -24.46 3.09
N ILE A 311 -9.85 -24.92 4.34
CA ILE A 311 -8.66 -25.27 5.14
C ILE A 311 -7.87 -26.43 4.51
N ASP A 312 -8.56 -27.36 3.84
CA ASP A 312 -7.92 -28.54 3.24
C ASP A 312 -6.98 -28.17 2.09
N ASP A 313 -7.28 -27.11 1.33
CA ASP A 313 -6.40 -26.63 0.26
C ASP A 313 -5.05 -26.15 0.81
N TYR A 314 -5.06 -25.42 1.93
CA TYR A 314 -3.82 -24.98 2.59
C TYR A 314 -3.00 -26.17 3.11
N ILE A 315 -3.68 -27.16 3.72
CA ILE A 315 -3.03 -28.37 4.24
C ILE A 315 -2.39 -29.16 3.09
N SER A 316 -3.12 -29.33 1.98
CA SER A 316 -2.62 -30.00 0.79
C SER A 316 -1.36 -29.31 0.26
N LEU A 317 -1.37 -27.99 0.14
CA LEU A 317 -0.20 -27.23 -0.29
C LEU A 317 0.99 -27.39 0.67
N LEU A 318 0.78 -27.19 1.98
CA LEU A 318 1.86 -27.29 2.98
C LEU A 318 2.51 -28.69 3.04
N THR A 319 1.73 -29.74 2.77
CA THR A 319 2.21 -31.13 2.87
C THR A 319 2.77 -31.68 1.55
N GLN A 320 2.32 -31.18 0.40
CA GLN A 320 2.68 -31.73 -0.91
C GLN A 320 3.73 -30.90 -1.67
N ILE A 321 3.82 -29.60 -1.42
CA ILE A 321 4.79 -28.74 -2.11
C ILE A 321 6.21 -29.22 -1.83
N ARG A 322 6.99 -29.33 -2.90
CA ARG A 322 8.45 -29.45 -2.83
C ARG A 322 9.06 -28.11 -3.22
N LEU A 323 9.70 -27.47 -2.25
CA LEU A 323 10.29 -26.16 -2.43
C LEU A 323 11.60 -26.27 -3.20
N LYS A 324 11.79 -25.35 -4.15
CA LYS A 324 13.08 -25.14 -4.78
C LYS A 324 14.02 -24.39 -3.84
N ARG A 325 15.32 -24.55 -4.08
CA ARG A 325 16.37 -23.84 -3.33
C ARG A 325 16.38 -22.33 -3.59
N SER A 326 16.05 -21.89 -4.81
CA SER A 326 16.04 -20.48 -5.20
C SER A 326 14.72 -20.12 -5.89
N TYR A 327 14.21 -18.92 -5.58
CA TYR A 327 13.07 -18.28 -6.22
C TYR A 327 13.44 -16.85 -6.69
N GLU A 328 14.56 -16.74 -7.41
CA GLU A 328 15.05 -15.47 -7.98
C GLU A 328 14.00 -14.76 -8.84
N ASN A 329 13.20 -15.53 -9.59
CA ASN A 329 12.10 -15.01 -10.41
C ASN A 329 11.12 -14.13 -9.61
N LEU A 330 10.88 -14.44 -8.32
CA LEU A 330 10.02 -13.63 -7.45
C LEU A 330 10.68 -12.28 -7.18
N ARG A 331 11.97 -12.27 -6.85
CA ARG A 331 12.71 -11.04 -6.57
C ARG A 331 12.86 -10.18 -7.81
N GLU A 332 13.22 -10.78 -8.95
CA GLU A 332 13.32 -10.09 -10.24
C GLU A 332 11.99 -9.42 -10.61
N TYR A 333 10.89 -10.16 -10.48
CA TYR A 333 9.56 -9.63 -10.73
C TYR A 333 9.24 -8.41 -9.84
N VAL A 334 9.60 -8.45 -8.55
CA VAL A 334 9.42 -7.29 -7.65
C VAL A 334 10.34 -6.13 -8.06
N ILE A 335 11.61 -6.39 -8.39
CA ILE A 335 12.55 -5.35 -8.85
C ILE A 335 12.01 -4.62 -10.08
N GLU A 336 11.53 -5.37 -11.06
CA GLU A 336 11.02 -4.80 -12.31
C GLU A 336 9.72 -4.02 -12.13
N ASN A 337 8.80 -4.50 -11.29
CA ASN A 337 7.42 -4.02 -11.27
C ASN A 337 7.03 -3.22 -10.01
N TYR A 338 7.75 -3.39 -8.90
CA TYR A 338 7.39 -2.87 -7.57
C TYR A 338 8.58 -2.31 -6.77
N SER A 339 9.74 -2.10 -7.40
CA SER A 339 10.82 -1.34 -6.77
C SER A 339 10.51 0.15 -6.72
N THR A 340 11.14 0.85 -5.78
CA THR A 340 11.15 2.32 -5.76
C THR A 340 11.64 2.90 -7.09
N GLU A 341 12.66 2.29 -7.71
CA GLU A 341 13.15 2.72 -9.02
C GLU A 341 12.08 2.58 -10.12
N SER A 342 11.40 1.43 -10.18
CA SER A 342 10.30 1.20 -11.13
C SER A 342 9.16 2.20 -10.93
N LEU A 343 8.80 2.51 -9.68
CA LEU A 343 7.83 3.56 -9.37
C LEU A 343 8.32 4.92 -9.88
N CYS A 344 9.55 5.33 -9.55
CA CYS A 344 10.09 6.61 -10.01
C CYS A 344 10.08 6.70 -11.55
N LYS A 345 10.54 5.66 -12.24
CA LYS A 345 10.55 5.58 -13.71
C LYS A 345 9.14 5.74 -14.30
N ASN A 346 8.15 5.06 -13.72
CA ASN A 346 6.76 5.17 -14.18
C ASN A 346 6.16 6.54 -13.86
N LEU A 347 6.43 7.10 -12.68
CA LEU A 347 5.98 8.43 -12.27
C LEU A 347 6.55 9.52 -13.18
N LEU A 348 7.87 9.51 -13.44
CA LEU A 348 8.54 10.55 -14.23
C LEU A 348 8.13 10.50 -15.71
N ARG A 349 7.81 9.32 -16.24
CA ARG A 349 7.16 9.18 -17.57
C ARG A 349 5.80 9.88 -17.65
N ILE A 350 5.10 10.00 -16.53
CA ILE A 350 3.77 10.63 -16.42
C ILE A 350 3.87 12.11 -16.07
N ILE A 351 5.03 12.59 -15.64
CA ILE A 351 5.25 14.00 -15.34
C ILE A 351 6.21 14.61 -16.38
N PRO A 352 5.95 14.54 -17.72
CA PRO A 352 6.86 15.17 -18.67
C PRO A 352 6.99 16.67 -18.42
N GLN A 353 8.15 17.23 -18.76
CA GLN A 353 8.45 18.66 -18.56
C GLN A 353 7.51 19.59 -19.34
N LYS A 354 6.79 19.09 -20.35
CA LYS A 354 5.76 19.82 -21.11
C LYS A 354 4.46 18.99 -21.18
N TRP A 355 3.36 19.61 -20.79
CA TRP A 355 1.98 19.14 -20.92
C TRP A 355 1.20 20.18 -21.71
#